data_AF-A0A3P9CXA6-F1
#
_entry.id   AF-A0A3P9CXA6-F1
#
_cell.length_a   1.000
_cell.length_b   1.000
_cell.length_c   1.000
_cell.angle_alpha   90.00
_cell.angle_beta   90.00
_cell.angle_gamma   90.00
#
_symmetry.space_group_name_H-M   'P 1'
#
loop_
_entity.id
_entity.type
_entity.pdbx_description
1 polymer ?
#
loop_
_entity_poly.entity_id
_entity_poly.type
_entity_poly.pdbx_seq_one_letter_code
_entity_poly.pdbx_strand_id
1 'polypeptide(L)'
;LSPETEEDKLPFSKQSDVFAFGTIWYELHAREWPYKSQPAEVIIWQIGSGMKPNLAQTGMGKEILDILLLCWAYKPEERPSFSKLVDLLEKLPKRNRRLSHPGHFWKSAEYVK
;
A
#
# COMPACT_ATOMS: atom_id res chain seq x y z
N LEU A 1 -5.61 36.50 4.92
CA LEU A 1 -4.90 35.38 4.29
C LEU A 1 -3.52 35.90 3.93
N SER A 2 -2.48 35.46 4.64
CA SER A 2 -1.11 35.84 4.30
C SER A 2 -0.78 35.38 2.88
N PRO A 3 0.04 36.12 2.12
CA PRO A 3 0.47 35.68 0.80
C PRO A 3 1.27 34.37 0.95
N GLU A 4 0.95 33.37 0.13
CA GLU A 4 1.71 32.12 0.08
C GLU A 4 3.18 32.43 -0.21
N THR A 5 4.06 32.03 0.69
CA THR A 5 5.50 32.14 0.57
C THR A 5 6.08 30.84 -0.01
N GLU A 6 7.31 30.88 -0.54
CA GLU A 6 7.99 29.64 -0.99
C GLU A 6 8.14 28.61 0.14
N GLU A 7 8.10 29.04 1.41
CA GLU A 7 8.08 28.18 2.60
C GLU A 7 6.75 27.41 2.76
N ASP A 8 5.66 27.89 2.16
CA ASP A 8 4.34 27.23 2.21
C ASP A 8 4.22 26.08 1.19
N LYS A 9 5.20 25.93 0.29
CA LYS A 9 5.19 24.85 -0.71
C LYS A 9 5.67 23.53 -0.11
N LEU A 10 4.74 22.60 0.02
CA LEU A 10 5.05 21.23 0.43
C LEU A 10 5.99 20.53 -0.58
N PRO A 11 7.00 19.79 -0.11
CA PRO A 11 8.00 19.13 -0.98
C PRO A 11 7.45 17.83 -1.59
N PHE A 12 6.49 17.95 -2.51
CA PHE A 12 5.93 16.80 -3.23
C PHE A 12 6.97 16.16 -4.16
N SER A 13 6.94 14.84 -4.26
CA SER A 13 7.86 14.07 -5.08
C SER A 13 7.24 12.74 -5.53
N LYS A 14 7.85 12.08 -6.52
CA LYS A 14 7.45 10.72 -6.91
C LYS A 14 7.55 9.75 -5.72
N GLN A 15 8.49 9.99 -4.81
CA GLN A 15 8.69 9.19 -3.60
C GLN A 15 7.62 9.47 -2.54
N SER A 16 7.03 10.67 -2.49
CA SER A 16 5.86 10.92 -1.62
C SER A 16 4.63 10.17 -2.13
N ASP A 17 4.44 10.07 -3.45
CA ASP A 17 3.34 9.30 -4.03
C ASP A 17 3.46 7.80 -3.73
N VAL A 18 4.68 7.26 -3.74
CA VAL A 18 4.95 5.85 -3.35
C VAL A 18 4.62 5.60 -1.88
N PHE A 19 4.92 6.57 -1.00
CA PHE A 19 4.54 6.46 0.42
C PHE A 19 3.02 6.47 0.60
N ALA A 20 2.32 7.38 -0.10
CA ALA A 20 0.86 7.43 -0.09
C ALA A 20 0.25 6.13 -0.63
N PHE A 21 0.81 5.55 -1.70
CA PHE A 21 0.44 4.23 -2.19
C PHE A 21 0.63 3.14 -1.12
N GLY A 22 1.74 3.16 -0.37
CA GLY A 22 1.96 2.25 0.76
C GLY A 22 0.84 2.32 1.80
N THR A 23 0.34 3.51 2.09
CA THR A 23 -0.78 3.70 3.00
C THR A 23 -2.09 3.10 2.47
N ILE A 24 -2.37 3.28 1.17
CA ILE A 24 -3.51 2.62 0.50
C ILE A 24 -3.33 1.09 0.53
N TRP A 25 -2.11 0.61 0.29
CA TRP A 25 -1.78 -0.81 0.34
C TRP A 25 -2.05 -1.42 1.73
N TYR A 26 -1.70 -0.72 2.81
CA TYR A 26 -2.06 -1.09 4.17
C TYR A 26 -3.58 -1.15 4.34
N GLU A 27 -4.29 -0.09 3.96
CA GLU A 27 -5.74 0.00 4.12
C GLU A 27 -6.49 -1.11 3.38
N LEU A 28 -6.03 -1.48 2.19
CA LEU A 28 -6.61 -2.58 1.42
C LEU A 28 -6.56 -3.93 2.16
N HIS A 29 -5.49 -4.18 2.93
CA HIS A 29 -5.29 -5.43 3.64
C HIS A 29 -5.87 -5.41 5.06
N ALA A 30 -5.65 -4.31 5.80
CA ALA A 30 -6.15 -4.14 7.16
C ALA A 30 -7.63 -3.75 7.22
N ARG A 31 -8.20 -3.28 6.11
CA ARG A 31 -9.56 -2.70 6.02
C ARG A 31 -9.78 -1.53 6.98
N GLU A 32 -8.69 -0.90 7.40
CA GLU A 32 -8.69 0.17 8.39
C GLU A 32 -7.49 1.10 8.18
N TRP A 33 -7.62 2.33 8.67
CA TRP A 33 -6.53 3.31 8.68
C TRP A 33 -5.46 2.95 9.73
N PRO A 34 -4.16 3.00 9.42
CA PRO A 34 -3.08 2.55 10.31
C PRO A 34 -2.99 3.30 11.64
N TYR A 35 -3.55 4.52 11.71
CA TYR A 35 -3.46 5.40 12.88
C TYR A 35 -4.82 5.86 13.40
N LYS A 36 -5.88 5.06 13.21
CA LYS A 36 -7.29 5.45 13.46
C LYS A 36 -7.56 6.07 14.84
N SER A 37 -6.82 5.66 15.87
CA SER A 37 -7.03 6.08 17.27
C SER A 37 -5.96 7.05 17.80
N GLN A 38 -5.15 7.66 16.93
CA GLN A 38 -4.07 8.55 17.34
C GLN A 38 -4.35 10.01 16.93
N PRO A 39 -4.03 11.00 17.80
CA PRO A 39 -4.06 12.41 17.42
C PRO A 39 -3.08 12.73 16.29
N ALA A 40 -3.38 13.76 15.50
CA ALA A 40 -2.59 14.14 14.33
C ALA A 40 -1.13 14.46 14.70
N GLU A 41 -0.91 15.13 15.83
CA GLU A 41 0.41 15.52 16.32
C GLU A 41 1.28 14.30 16.63
N VAL A 42 0.68 13.24 17.18
CA VAL A 42 1.37 11.98 17.47
C VAL A 42 1.75 11.27 16.16
N ILE A 43 0.85 11.27 15.18
CA ILE A 43 1.10 10.68 13.86
C ILE A 43 2.25 11.41 13.15
N ILE A 44 2.22 12.73 13.15
CA ILE A 44 3.27 13.58 12.56
C ILE A 44 4.61 13.27 13.23
N TRP A 45 4.66 13.21 14.56
CA TRP A 45 5.88 12.89 15.29
C TRP A 45 6.39 11.47 15.00
N GLN A 46 5.52 10.47 14.96
CA GLN A 46 5.90 9.09 14.67
C GLN A 46 6.48 8.95 13.26
N ILE A 47 5.77 9.46 12.24
CA ILE A 47 6.22 9.42 10.84
C ILE A 47 7.53 10.22 10.69
N GLY A 48 7.59 11.42 11.27
CA GLY A 48 8.78 12.27 11.27
C GLY A 48 9.98 11.67 12.00
N SER A 49 9.75 10.70 12.89
CA SER A 49 10.81 9.96 13.60
C SER A 49 11.13 8.60 12.95
N GLY A 50 10.49 8.28 11.82
CA GLY A 50 10.65 6.99 11.14
C GLY A 50 9.97 5.80 11.81
N MET A 51 9.18 6.04 12.86
CA MET A 51 8.40 5.01 13.55
C MET A 51 7.25 4.52 12.67
N LYS A 52 7.04 3.20 12.66
CA LYS A 52 5.98 2.54 11.88
C LYS A 52 4.90 2.03 12.82
N PRO A 53 3.64 1.92 12.37
CA PRO A 53 2.57 1.36 13.19
C PRO A 53 2.87 -0.12 13.50
N ASN A 54 2.23 -0.66 14.53
CA ASN A 54 2.39 -2.08 14.86
C ASN A 54 1.69 -2.94 13.80
N LEU A 55 2.48 -3.60 12.96
CA LEU A 55 1.98 -4.43 11.86
C LEU A 55 1.69 -5.88 12.28
N ALA A 56 2.11 -6.31 13.48
CA ALA A 56 2.01 -7.70 13.92
C ALA A 56 0.55 -8.19 14.03
N GLN A 57 -0.38 -7.28 14.33
CA GLN A 57 -1.80 -7.61 14.52
C GLN A 57 -2.59 -7.71 13.21
N THR A 58 -1.99 -7.34 12.08
CA THR A 58 -2.69 -7.25 10.79
C THR A 58 -2.90 -8.60 10.10
N GLY A 59 -2.17 -9.64 10.53
CA GLY A 59 -2.22 -10.97 9.90
C GLY A 59 -1.77 -10.96 8.42
N MET A 60 -1.10 -9.91 7.96
CA MET A 60 -0.62 -9.81 6.58
C MET A 60 0.47 -10.85 6.30
N GLY A 61 0.41 -11.45 5.10
CA GLY A 61 1.46 -12.34 4.61
C GLY A 61 2.79 -11.60 4.46
N LYS A 62 3.91 -12.32 4.57
CA LYS A 62 5.26 -11.75 4.57
C LYS A 62 5.52 -10.89 3.33
N GLU A 63 5.16 -11.37 2.15
CA GLU A 63 5.42 -10.68 0.88
C GLU A 63 4.62 -9.37 0.75
N ILE A 64 3.42 -9.33 1.33
CA ILE A 64 2.56 -8.14 1.39
C ILE A 64 3.18 -7.09 2.33
N LEU A 65 3.67 -7.56 3.47
CA LEU A 65 4.33 -6.74 4.47
C LEU A 65 5.65 -6.17 3.95
N ASP A 66 6.44 -6.97 3.23
CA ASP A 66 7.71 -6.54 2.64
C ASP A 66 7.50 -5.37 1.66
N ILE A 67 6.47 -5.44 0.80
CA ILE A 67 6.10 -4.34 -0.11
C ILE A 67 5.69 -3.09 0.68
N LEU A 68 4.87 -3.25 1.72
CA LEU A 68 4.45 -2.13 2.57
C LEU A 68 5.66 -1.41 3.18
N LEU A 69 6.61 -2.18 3.74
CA LEU A 69 7.79 -1.63 4.40
C LEU A 69 8.71 -0.89 3.42
N LEU A 70 8.80 -1.35 2.17
CA LEU A 70 9.52 -0.64 1.10
C LEU A 70 8.85 0.70 0.77
N CYS A 71 7.52 0.75 0.65
CA CYS A 71 6.79 1.99 0.40
C CYS A 71 6.92 2.99 1.55
N TRP A 72 6.95 2.49 2.79
CA TRP A 72 7.11 3.28 4.01
C TRP A 72 8.56 3.45 4.47
N ALA A 73 9.54 3.26 3.59
CA ALA A 73 10.93 3.58 3.91
C ALA A 73 11.04 5.05 4.37
N TYR A 74 11.81 5.28 5.43
CA TYR A 74 11.90 6.61 6.04
C TYR A 74 12.57 7.59 5.09
N LYS A 75 13.70 7.18 4.51
CA LYS A 75 14.38 7.94 3.46
C LYS A 75 13.63 7.80 2.13
N PRO A 76 13.24 8.90 1.48
CA PRO A 76 12.52 8.86 0.19
C PRO A 76 13.25 8.02 -0.88
N GLU A 77 14.57 8.12 -0.96
CA GLU A 77 15.45 7.43 -1.90
C GLU A 77 15.52 5.91 -1.71
N GLU A 78 15.13 5.40 -0.53
CA GLU A 78 15.01 3.96 -0.28
C GLU A 78 13.68 3.39 -0.81
N ARG A 79 12.72 4.26 -1.16
CA ARG A 79 11.42 3.84 -1.71
C ARG A 79 11.58 3.45 -3.18
N PRO A 80 10.96 2.34 -3.63
CA PRO A 80 11.05 1.90 -5.01
C PRO A 80 10.33 2.88 -5.95
N SER A 81 10.75 2.93 -7.22
CA SER A 81 9.92 3.54 -8.26
C SER A 81 8.66 2.73 -8.50
N PHE A 82 7.61 3.36 -9.05
CA PHE A 82 6.39 2.62 -9.43
C PHE A 82 6.66 1.48 -10.42
N SER A 83 7.57 1.64 -11.37
CA SER A 83 7.98 0.55 -12.28
C SER A 83 8.51 -0.65 -11.50
N LYS A 84 9.39 -0.42 -10.52
CA LYS A 84 9.92 -1.48 -9.67
C LYS A 84 8.83 -2.10 -8.78
N LEU A 85 7.89 -1.28 -8.32
CA LEU A 85 6.78 -1.71 -7.48
C LEU A 85 5.82 -2.62 -8.26
N VAL A 86 5.55 -2.33 -9.53
CA VAL A 86 4.80 -3.23 -10.42
C VAL A 86 5.49 -4.60 -10.53
N ASP A 87 6.81 -4.63 -10.76
CA ASP A 87 7.56 -5.89 -10.81
C ASP A 87 7.46 -6.71 -9.50
N LEU A 88 7.42 -6.03 -8.36
CA LEU A 88 7.26 -6.68 -7.05
C LEU A 88 5.85 -7.24 -6.88
N LEU A 89 4.82 -6.49 -7.28
CA LEU A 89 3.43 -6.91 -7.22
C LEU A 89 3.16 -8.13 -8.12
N GLU A 90 3.76 -8.19 -9.30
CA GLU A 90 3.61 -9.33 -10.23
C GLU A 90 4.21 -10.64 -9.70
N LYS A 91 5.21 -10.54 -8.82
CA LYS A 91 5.86 -11.69 -8.17
C LYS A 91 5.10 -12.22 -6.96
N LEU A 92 4.07 -11.50 -6.49
CA LEU A 92 3.25 -11.98 -5.40
C LEU A 92 2.57 -13.30 -5.78
N PRO A 93 2.39 -14.21 -4.81
CA PRO A 93 1.70 -15.46 -5.06
C PRO A 93 0.30 -15.15 -5.60
N LYS A 94 0.02 -15.65 -6.81
CA LYS A 94 -1.31 -15.54 -7.40
C LYS A 94 -2.25 -16.33 -6.52
N ARG A 95 -3.08 -15.63 -5.72
CA ARG A 95 -4.16 -16.27 -4.99
C ARG A 95 -5.02 -16.95 -6.06
N ASN A 96 -5.07 -18.29 -6.04
CA ASN A 96 -5.97 -19.07 -6.87
C ASN A 96 -7.38 -18.55 -6.60
N ARG A 97 -7.82 -17.56 -7.39
CA ARG A 97 -9.22 -17.23 -7.53
C ARG A 97 -9.79 -18.51 -8.08
N ARG A 98 -10.45 -19.31 -7.23
CA ARG A 98 -11.33 -20.38 -7.74
C ARG A 98 -12.09 -19.76 -8.89
N LEU A 99 -12.00 -20.39 -10.06
CA LEU A 99 -12.53 -19.90 -11.33
C LEU A 99 -14.05 -19.75 -11.23
N SER A 100 -14.54 -18.71 -10.55
CA SER A 100 -15.84 -18.11 -10.81
C SER A 100 -15.68 -17.06 -11.91
N HIS A 101 -14.90 -17.41 -12.95
CA HIS A 101 -14.90 -16.67 -14.20
C HIS A 101 -16.16 -17.07 -14.97
N PRO A 102 -17.04 -16.12 -15.32
CA PRO A 102 -18.22 -16.41 -16.14
C PRO A 102 -17.87 -17.05 -17.50
N GLY A 103 -16.64 -16.83 -17.98
CA GLY A 103 -16.12 -17.39 -19.23
C GLY A 103 -15.91 -18.91 -19.27
N HIS A 104 -16.07 -19.63 -18.15
CA HIS A 104 -16.01 -21.10 -18.11
C HIS A 104 -17.37 -21.79 -17.91
N PHE A 105 -18.47 -21.03 -17.78
CA PHE A 105 -19.79 -21.61 -17.53
C PHE A 105 -20.35 -22.39 -18.73
N TRP A 106 -20.12 -21.90 -19.95
CA TRP A 106 -20.69 -22.48 -21.17
C TRP A 106 -20.09 -23.83 -21.59
N LYS A 107 -18.87 -24.18 -21.15
CA LYS A 107 -18.26 -25.47 -21.52
C LYS A 107 -18.85 -26.67 -20.78
N SER A 108 -19.63 -26.45 -19.72
CA SER A 108 -20.30 -27.53 -18.98
C SER A 108 -21.65 -27.91 -19.60
N ALA A 109 -22.19 -27.12 -20.53
CA ALA A 109 -23.48 -27.38 -21.16
C ALA A 109 -23.39 -28.40 -22.33
N GLU A 110 -22.19 -28.76 -22.79
CA GLU A 110 -22.00 -29.72 -23.89
C GLU A 110 -21.85 -31.19 -23.43
N TYR A 111 -21.92 -31.46 -22.13
CA TYR A 111 -21.85 -32.82 -21.56
C TYR A 111 -23.22 -33.39 -21.13
N VAL A 112 -24.31 -32.90 -21.74
CA VAL A 112 -25.63 -33.56 -21.64
C VAL A 112 -26.09 -33.90 -23.06
N LYS A 113 -25.67 -35.07 -23.54
CA LYS A 113 -26.36 -35.87 -24.55
C LYS A 113 -26.38 -37.32 -24.07
#